data_AF-A0A0C1JW47-F1
#
_entry.id   AF-A0A0C1JW47-F1
#
_cell.length_a   1.000
_cell.length_b   1.000
_cell.length_c   1.000
_cell.angle_alpha   90.00
_cell.angle_beta   90.00
_cell.angle_gamma   90.00
#
_symmetry.space_group_name_H-M   'P 1'
#
loop_
_entity.id
_entity.type
_entity.pdbx_description
1 polymer ?
#
loop_
_entity_poly.entity_id
_entity_poly.type
_entity_poly.pdbx_seq_one_letter_code
_entity_poly.pdbx_strand_id
1 'polypeptide(L)' 'MDVEQLNSIREQLDEWINAFKAHLGRSERVHWYRLHIAGLILEGERKSIEPMAKRLPGGNE' A
#
# COMPACT_ATOMS: atom_id res chain seq x y z
N MET A 1 -12.46 -3.13 -11.30
CA MET A 1 -12.69 -3.65 -9.94
C MET A 1 -13.97 -3.02 -9.44
N ASP A 2 -14.96 -3.80 -9.03
CA ASP A 2 -16.20 -3.26 -8.47
C ASP A 2 -16.03 -2.86 -6.99
N VAL A 3 -17.03 -2.20 -6.42
CA VAL A 3 -17.00 -1.67 -5.04
C VAL A 3 -16.98 -2.80 -4.00
N GLU A 4 -17.65 -3.91 -4.26
CA GLU A 4 -17.70 -5.05 -3.34
C GLU A 4 -16.33 -5.75 -3.25
N GLN A 5 -15.68 -5.94 -4.40
CA GLN A 5 -14.32 -6.44 -4.50
C GLN A 5 -13.34 -5.51 -3.77
N LEU A 6 -13.45 -4.19 -3.95
CA LEU A 6 -12.59 -3.21 -3.26
C LEU A 6 -12.75 -3.32 -1.74
N ASN A 7 -13.98 -3.45 -1.24
CA ASN A 7 -14.25 -3.59 0.19
C ASN A 7 -13.72 -4.93 0.74
N SER A 8 -13.91 -6.03 0.02
CA SER A 8 -13.37 -7.33 0.40
C SER A 8 -11.84 -7.34 0.48
N ILE A 9 -11.16 -6.75 -0.50
CA ILE A 9 -9.70 -6.62 -0.50
C ILE A 9 -9.23 -5.78 0.70
N ARG A 10 -9.97 -4.71 1.03
CA ARG A 10 -9.66 -3.86 2.18
C ARG A 10 -9.77 -4.62 3.51
N GLU A 11 -10.81 -5.43 3.68
CA GLU A 11 -11.01 -6.26 4.87
C GLU A 11 -9.90 -7.32 5.02
N GLN A 12 -9.57 -8.02 3.93
CA GLN A 12 -8.49 -9.00 3.91
C GLN A 12 -7.13 -8.37 4.27
N LEU A 13 -6.86 -7.16 3.75
CA LEU A 13 -5.63 -6.43 4.08
C LEU A 13 -5.60 -6.02 5.56
N ASP A 14 -6.73 -5.59 6.11
CA ASP A 14 -6.85 -5.22 7.52
C ASP A 14 -6.62 -6.42 8.44
N GLU A 15 -7.17 -7.59 8.12
CA GLU A 15 -6.93 -8.84 8.84
C GLU A 15 -5.46 -9.25 8.78
N TRP A 16 -4.87 -9.22 7.58
CA TRP A 16 -3.46 -9.57 7.40
C TRP A 16 -2.53 -8.67 8.22
N ILE A 17 -2.75 -7.35 8.21
CA ILE A 17 -1.91 -6.41 8.97
C ILE A 17 -2.08 -6.59 10.49
N ASN A 18 -3.29 -6.94 10.94
CA ASN A 18 -3.54 -7.17 12.37
C ASN A 18 -2.70 -8.34 12.92
N ALA A 19 -2.34 -9.34 12.10
CA ALA A 19 -1.44 -10.41 12.50
C ALA A 19 -0.03 -9.90 12.91
N PHE A 20 0.39 -8.75 12.39
CA PHE A 20 1.69 -8.15 12.70
C PHE A 20 1.63 -7.09 13.80
N LYS A 21 0.44 -6.79 14.35
CA LYS A 21 0.24 -5.72 15.33
C LYS A 21 1.19 -5.81 16.53
N ALA A 22 1.46 -7.02 17.03
CA ALA A 22 2.40 -7.26 18.13
C ALA A 22 3.84 -6.84 17.79
N HIS A 23 4.26 -7.00 16.53
CA HIS A 23 5.58 -6.63 16.03
C HIS A 23 5.70 -5.14 15.70
N LEU A 24 4.58 -4.50 15.35
CA LEU A 24 4.53 -3.09 15.03
C LEU A 24 4.62 -2.20 16.27
N GLY A 25 4.38 -2.70 17.48
CA GLY A 25 4.50 -1.94 18.73
C GLY A 25 3.39 -0.90 18.90
N ARG A 26 3.65 0.38 18.59
CA ARG A 26 2.65 1.46 18.75
C ARG A 26 1.42 1.22 17.88
N SER A 27 0.23 1.40 18.46
CA SER A 27 -1.06 1.20 17.79
C SER A 27 -1.23 2.10 16.57
N GLU A 28 -0.71 3.34 16.59
CA GLU A 28 -0.82 4.24 15.44
C GLU A 28 -0.02 3.74 14.22
N ARG A 29 1.01 2.90 14.43
CA ARG A 29 1.80 2.36 13.32
C ARG A 29 0.97 1.42 12.45
N VAL A 30 -0.02 0.73 13.00
CA VAL A 30 -0.96 -0.13 12.23
C VAL A 30 -1.70 0.69 11.17
N HIS A 31 -2.19 1.88 11.55
CA HIS A 31 -2.90 2.78 10.64
C HIS A 31 -2.02 3.21 9.46
N TRP A 32 -0.78 3.64 9.75
CA TRP A 32 0.14 4.08 8.70
C TRP A 32 0.70 2.92 7.87
N TYR A 33 0.90 1.73 8.46
CA TYR A 33 1.32 0.54 7.73
C TYR A 33 0.28 0.13 6.69
N ARG A 34 -1.01 0.18 7.03
CA ARG A 34 -2.12 -0.07 6.07
C ARG A 34 -2.03 0.84 4.86
N LEU A 35 -1.89 2.15 5.08
CA LEU A 35 -1.74 3.14 4.00
C LEU A 35 -0.47 2.93 3.18
N HIS A 36 0.62 2.51 3.82
CA HIS A 36 1.89 2.24 3.15
C HIS A 36 1.79 1.01 2.23
N ILE A 37 1.32 -0.13 2.75
CA ILE A 37 1.17 -1.39 1.99
C ILE A 37 0.16 -1.24 0.87
N ALA A 38 -0.98 -0.57 1.12
CA ALA A 38 -1.96 -0.28 0.07
C ALA A 38 -1.32 0.50 -1.10
N GLY A 39 -0.45 1.47 -0.80
CA GLY A 39 0.28 2.23 -1.83
C GLY A 39 1.43 1.47 -2.51
N LEU A 40 1.85 0.31 -2.00
CA LEU A 40 2.84 -0.57 -2.63
C LEU A 40 2.19 -1.62 -3.54
N ILE A 41 1.04 -2.16 -3.13
CA ILE A 41 0.34 -3.23 -3.84
C ILE A 41 -0.54 -2.68 -4.97
N LEU A 42 -1.20 -1.55 -4.73
CA LEU A 42 -2.03 -0.90 -5.74
C LEU A 42 -1.15 -0.16 -6.76
N GLU A 43 -1.69 0.06 -7.96
CA GLU A 43 -1.03 0.83 -9.02
C GLU A 43 -0.68 2.24 -8.51
N GLY A 44 0.57 2.39 -8.09
CA GLY A 44 1.06 3.59 -7.45
C GLY A 44 1.61 4.57 -8.46
N GLU A 45 0.75 5.36 -9.11
CA GLU A 45 1.12 6.50 -9.96
C GLU A 45 2.14 7.46 -9.31
N ARG A 46 2.18 7.53 -7.97
CA ARG A 46 3.08 8.40 -7.19
C ARG A 46 4.23 7.72 -6.44
N LYS A 47 4.16 6.42 -6.16
CA LYS A 47 5.13 5.72 -5.29
C LYS A 47 5.85 4.55 -5.94
N SER A 48 5.38 4.09 -7.11
CA SER A 48 6.12 3.11 -7.88
C SER A 48 7.35 3.77 -8.52
N ILE A 49 8.45 3.02 -8.61
CA ILE A 49 9.72 3.48 -9.19
C ILE A 49 9.52 3.88 -10.65
N GLU A 50 8.75 3.12 -11.42
CA GLU A 50 8.57 3.34 -12.86
C GLU A 50 7.83 4.67 -13.18
N PRO A 51 6.68 5.02 -12.56
CA PRO A 51 6.07 6.35 -12.71
C PRO A 51 6.95 7.50 -12.21
N MET A 52 7.80 7.27 -11.21
CA MET A 52 8.76 8.28 -10.74
C MET A 52 9.91 8.46 -11.72
N ALA A 53 10.45 7.36 -12.25
CA ALA A 53 11.48 7.32 -13.29
C ALA A 53 11.03 8.07 -14.56
N LYS A 54 9.77 7.89 -14.98
CA LYS A 54 9.17 8.62 -16.11
C LYS A 54 9.11 10.14 -15.94
N ARG A 55 9.25 10.68 -14.72
CA ARG A 55 9.28 12.15 -14.47
C ARG A 55 10.66 12.75 -14.62
N LEU A 56 11.72 11.93 -14.63
CA LEU A 56 13.09 12.39 -14.79
C LEU A 56 13.56 12.08 -16.21
N PRO A 57 14.13 13.04 -16.96
CA PRO A 57 14.76 12.75 -18.25
C PRO A 57 15.85 11.67 -18.06
N GLY A 58 15.77 10.56 -18.80
CA GLY A 58 16.68 9.41 -18.67
C GLY A 58 16.46 8.53 -17.42
N GLY A 59 15.39 8.74 -16.65
CA GLY A 59 15.16 7.98 -15.41
C GLY A 59 14.73 6.52 -15.60
N ASN A 60 14.39 6.13 -16.83
CA ASN A 60 13.88 4.80 -17.19
C ASN A 60 14.66 4.17 -18.37
N GLU A 61 15.89 4.64 -18.60
CA GLU A 61 16.87 4.08 -19.54
C GLU A 61 17.84 3.16 -18.79
#